data_AF-A0A3N4I7G5-F1
#
_entry.id   AF-A0A3N4I7G5-F1
#
_cell.length_a   1.000
_cell.length_b   1.000
_cell.length_c   1.000
_cell.angle_alpha   90.00
_cell.angle_beta   90.00
_cell.angle_gamma   90.00
#
_symmetry.space_group_name_H-M   'P 1'
#
loop_
_entity.id
_entity.type
_entity.pdbx_description
1 polymer ?
#
loop_
_entity_poly.entity_id
_entity_poly.type
_entity_poly.pdbx_seq_one_letter_code
_entity_poly.pdbx_strand_id
1 'polypeptide(L)'
;MSEAPSSAQQTPQPTSDPHGQSLSPSQGPKGNNERPRLTESEKKTNHIASEQKRRMAIREGFDRLTELVPGLEGMGRSESVVLQKTLDYMKANLQEEQELRQRILALGGNLPKGPQ
;
A
#
# COMPACT_ATOMS: atom_id res chain seq x y z
N MET A 1 14.24 29.73 48.03
CA MET A 1 13.07 28.84 48.24
C MET A 1 12.29 28.88 46.94
N SER A 2 12.64 28.02 45.96
CA SER A 2 12.14 26.63 45.78
C SER A 2 10.66 26.65 45.36
N GLU A 3 10.16 26.00 44.30
CA GLU A 3 10.69 24.93 43.44
C GLU A 3 9.83 24.81 42.15
N ALA A 4 10.23 23.92 41.24
CA ALA A 4 9.93 23.80 39.81
C ALA A 4 8.52 23.25 39.41
N PRO A 5 8.15 23.30 38.10
CA PRO A 5 7.02 22.53 37.56
C PRO A 5 7.36 21.04 37.37
N SER A 6 6.46 20.17 37.84
CA SER A 6 6.57 18.71 37.84
C SER A 6 6.25 18.08 36.48
N SER A 7 7.05 17.09 36.11
CA SER A 7 6.95 16.24 34.92
C SER A 7 6.55 14.82 35.35
N ALA A 8 5.48 14.25 34.78
CA ALA A 8 5.18 12.81 34.82
C ALA A 8 4.13 12.50 33.73
N GLN A 9 4.50 11.94 32.58
CA GLN A 9 4.82 10.53 32.25
C GLN A 9 3.60 9.73 31.79
N GLN A 10 3.79 9.12 30.61
CA GLN A 10 2.85 8.35 29.79
C GLN A 10 2.53 7.00 30.42
N THR A 11 1.30 6.51 30.22
CA THR A 11 0.96 5.08 30.28
C THR A 11 0.09 4.73 29.06
N PRO A 12 0.51 3.80 28.18
CA PRO A 12 -0.42 3.10 27.29
C PRO A 12 -0.91 1.82 27.97
N GLN A 13 -2.23 1.66 28.01
CA GLN A 13 -2.95 0.49 28.48
C GLN A 13 -2.83 -0.66 27.45
N PRO A 14 -2.58 -1.92 27.87
CA PRO A 14 -2.86 -3.07 27.03
C PRO A 14 -4.32 -3.52 27.23
N THR A 15 -5.17 -3.32 26.24
CA THR A 15 -6.49 -3.96 26.18
C THR A 15 -6.31 -5.42 25.82
N SER A 16 -6.52 -6.30 26.79
CA SER A 16 -6.63 -7.74 26.60
C SER A 16 -8.00 -8.10 26.03
N ASP A 17 -8.05 -8.51 24.77
CA ASP A 17 -9.19 -9.24 24.19
C ASP A 17 -9.04 -10.75 24.44
N PRO A 18 -10.05 -11.43 25.02
CA PRO A 18 -10.07 -12.88 25.16
C PRO A 18 -11.04 -13.49 24.13
N HIS A 19 -10.52 -14.13 23.09
CA HIS A 19 -11.28 -15.19 22.41
C HIS A 19 -10.35 -16.22 21.78
N GLY A 20 -10.46 -17.45 22.27
CA GLY A 20 -9.63 -18.57 21.87
C GLY A 20 -10.05 -19.20 20.54
N GLN A 21 -9.08 -19.80 19.86
CA GLN A 21 -9.19 -21.22 19.54
C GLN A 21 -7.79 -21.81 19.32
N SER A 22 -7.44 -22.73 20.21
CA SER A 22 -6.27 -23.59 20.13
C SER A 22 -6.50 -24.61 19.02
N LEU A 23 -5.70 -24.57 17.97
CA LEU A 23 -5.50 -25.70 17.07
C LEU A 23 -4.02 -26.05 17.08
N SER A 24 -3.68 -27.09 17.83
CA SER A 24 -2.39 -27.75 17.77
C SER A 24 -2.28 -28.54 16.46
N PRO A 25 -1.08 -28.62 15.85
CA PRO A 25 -0.71 -29.82 15.14
C PRO A 25 0.45 -30.55 15.82
N SER A 26 0.28 -31.87 15.80
CA SER A 26 1.11 -32.95 16.27
C SER A 26 2.62 -32.80 16.07
N GLN A 27 3.37 -33.36 17.03
CA GLN A 27 4.81 -33.53 17.03
C GLN A 27 5.28 -34.39 15.85
N GLY A 28 6.24 -33.88 15.08
CA GLY A 28 7.12 -34.64 14.18
C GLY A 28 8.57 -34.59 14.69
N PRO A 29 9.40 -35.62 14.43
CA PRO A 29 10.72 -35.75 15.02
C PRO A 29 11.72 -34.73 14.44
N LYS A 30 12.71 -34.38 15.27
CA LYS A 30 13.69 -33.31 15.10
C LYS A 30 14.47 -33.41 13.78
N GLY A 31 14.14 -32.53 12.84
CA GLY A 31 15.04 -32.07 11.78
C GLY A 31 15.73 -30.79 12.23
N ASN A 32 17.05 -30.86 12.33
CA ASN A 32 17.94 -29.80 12.80
C ASN A 32 17.89 -28.58 11.86
N ASN A 33 16.94 -27.68 12.07
CA ASN A 33 16.93 -26.34 11.48
C ASN A 33 16.17 -25.40 12.41
N GLU A 34 16.65 -25.30 13.65
CA GLU A 34 16.20 -24.30 14.61
C GLU A 34 16.61 -22.93 14.08
N ARG A 35 15.81 -22.37 13.16
CA ARG A 35 15.72 -20.91 13.07
C ARG A 35 15.29 -20.45 14.46
N PRO A 36 16.14 -19.75 15.24
CA PRO A 36 15.76 -19.32 16.56
C PRO A 36 14.46 -18.52 16.43
N ARG A 37 13.48 -18.82 17.30
CA ARG A 37 12.28 -17.97 17.40
C ARG A 37 12.79 -16.56 17.68
N LEU A 38 12.51 -15.63 16.76
CA LEU A 38 12.94 -14.24 16.85
C LEU A 38 12.69 -13.72 18.27
N THR A 39 13.73 -13.22 18.92
CA THR A 39 13.65 -12.55 20.21
C THR A 39 12.66 -11.38 20.13
N GLU A 40 12.11 -10.93 21.25
CA GLU A 40 11.18 -9.79 21.24
C GLU A 40 11.81 -8.52 20.62
N SER A 41 13.12 -8.34 20.83
CA SER A 41 13.91 -7.28 20.19
C SER A 41 13.97 -7.45 18.67
N GLU A 42 14.27 -8.66 18.19
CA GLU A 42 14.32 -8.96 16.75
C GLU A 42 12.95 -8.88 16.06
N LYS A 43 11.88 -9.26 16.76
CA LYS A 43 10.51 -9.08 16.26
C LYS A 43 10.19 -7.60 16.08
N LYS A 44 10.56 -6.76 17.05
CA LYS A 44 10.35 -5.31 16.99
C LYS A 44 11.12 -4.67 15.85
N THR A 45 12.40 -5.03 15.67
CA THR A 45 13.21 -4.50 14.57
C THR A 45 12.68 -4.98 13.21
N ASN A 46 12.32 -6.26 13.09
CA ASN A 46 11.77 -6.80 11.85
C ASN A 46 10.41 -6.18 11.49
N HIS A 47 9.55 -5.92 12.48
CA HIS A 47 8.28 -5.23 12.26
C HIS A 47 8.51 -3.81 11.72
N ILE A 48 9.41 -3.03 12.33
CA ILE A 48 9.75 -1.67 11.86
C ILE A 48 10.29 -1.72 10.42
N ALA A 49 11.23 -2.63 10.14
CA ALA A 49 11.81 -2.78 8.81
C ALA A 49 10.77 -3.18 7.76
N SER A 50 9.87 -4.12 8.09
CA SER A 50 8.82 -4.59 7.19
C SER A 50 7.82 -3.47 6.86
N GLU A 51 7.42 -2.69 7.86
CA GLU A 51 6.51 -1.56 7.66
C GLU A 51 7.18 -0.42 6.89
N GLN A 52 8.47 -0.13 7.13
CA GLN A 52 9.22 0.85 6.35
C GLN A 52 9.31 0.43 4.88
N LYS A 53 9.63 -0.85 4.60
CA LYS A 53 9.63 -1.40 3.24
C LYS A 53 8.27 -1.27 2.57
N ARG A 54 7.19 -1.62 3.29
CA ARG A 54 5.82 -1.48 2.80
C ARG A 54 5.50 -0.02 2.43
N ARG A 55 5.83 0.94 3.29
CA ARG A 55 5.62 2.38 3.04
C ARG A 55 6.42 2.91 1.86
N MET A 56 7.66 2.44 1.70
CA MET A 56 8.49 2.80 0.53
C MET A 56 7.87 2.29 -0.77
N ALA A 57 7.42 1.02 -0.80
CA ALA A 57 6.78 0.45 -1.97
C ALA A 57 5.48 1.19 -2.37
N ILE A 58 4.70 1.64 -1.38
CA ILE A 58 3.51 2.47 -1.63
C ILE A 58 3.91 3.80 -2.25
N ARG A 59 4.92 4.48 -1.68
CA ARG A 59 5.41 5.77 -2.20
C ARG A 59 5.93 5.66 -3.63
N GLU A 60 6.73 4.64 -3.92
CA GLU A 60 7.20 4.34 -5.29
C GLU A 60 6.05 4.06 -6.27
N GLY A 61 4.92 3.53 -5.77
CA GLY A 61 3.69 3.41 -6.56
C GLY A 61 3.10 4.77 -6.93
N PHE A 62 3.02 5.69 -5.96
CA PHE A 62 2.53 7.05 -6.20
C PHE A 62 3.47 7.86 -7.09
N ASP A 63 4.78 7.75 -6.90
CA ASP A 63 5.77 8.44 -7.74
C ASP A 63 5.60 7.99 -9.22
N ARG A 64 5.46 6.69 -9.47
CA ARG A 64 5.15 6.16 -10.82
C ARG A 64 3.83 6.69 -11.39
N LEU A 65 2.79 6.84 -10.58
CA LEU A 65 1.53 7.43 -11.05
C LEU A 65 1.73 8.88 -11.51
N THR A 66 2.58 9.65 -10.81
CA THR A 66 2.87 11.05 -11.20
C THR A 66 3.68 11.17 -12.49
N GLU A 67 4.41 10.13 -12.88
CA GLU A 67 5.12 10.08 -14.17
C GLU A 67 4.20 9.70 -15.34
N LEU A 68 3.18 8.87 -15.09
CA LEU A 68 2.27 8.35 -16.13
C LEU A 68 1.09 9.28 -16.41
N VAL A 69 0.63 10.03 -15.41
CA VAL A 69 -0.55 10.89 -15.53
C VAL A 69 -0.11 12.33 -15.82
N PRO A 70 -0.48 12.89 -16.98
CA PRO A 70 -0.07 14.25 -17.34
C PRO A 70 -0.52 15.29 -16.30
N GLY A 71 0.36 16.23 -15.94
CA GLY A 71 0.03 17.34 -15.04
C GLY A 71 0.07 17.00 -13.56
N LEU A 72 0.62 15.84 -13.18
CA LEU A 72 0.85 15.44 -11.78
C LEU A 72 2.31 15.55 -11.34
N GLU A 73 3.19 16.15 -12.14
CA GLU A 73 4.62 16.23 -11.86
C GLU A 73 4.85 16.94 -10.51
N GLY A 74 5.54 16.27 -9.59
CA GLY A 74 5.82 16.82 -8.26
C GLY A 74 4.64 16.79 -7.26
N MET A 75 3.47 16.24 -7.64
CA MET A 75 2.30 16.11 -6.75
C MET A 75 2.28 14.81 -5.92
N GLY A 76 3.33 13.99 -5.94
CA GLY A 76 3.41 12.68 -5.28
C GLY A 76 3.23 12.70 -3.75
N ARG A 77 3.17 13.89 -3.14
CA ARG A 77 2.90 14.05 -1.70
C ARG A 77 1.41 14.08 -1.32
N SER A 78 0.51 14.29 -2.28
CA SER A 78 -0.94 14.33 -2.03
C SER A 78 -1.62 13.09 -2.60
N GLU A 79 -1.66 12.00 -1.81
CA GLU A 79 -2.20 10.69 -2.23
C GLU A 79 -3.61 10.80 -2.85
N SER A 80 -4.53 11.53 -2.19
CA SER A 80 -5.91 11.70 -2.66
C SER A 80 -5.99 12.43 -4.00
N VAL A 81 -5.17 13.46 -4.21
CA VAL A 81 -5.11 14.24 -5.45
C VAL A 81 -4.58 13.36 -6.58
N VAL A 82 -3.52 12.61 -6.34
CA VAL A 82 -2.93 11.71 -7.33
C VAL A 82 -3.95 10.67 -7.77
N LEU A 83 -4.64 10.01 -6.83
CA LEU A 83 -5.67 9.01 -7.17
C LEU A 83 -6.83 9.63 -7.96
N GLN A 84 -7.35 10.78 -7.52
CA GLN A 84 -8.47 11.42 -8.20
C GLN A 84 -8.12 11.81 -9.64
N LYS A 85 -6.96 12.45 -9.83
CA LYS A 85 -6.50 12.85 -11.17
C LYS A 85 -6.19 11.66 -12.06
N THR A 86 -5.65 10.58 -11.48
CA THR A 86 -5.45 9.31 -12.20
C THR A 86 -6.78 8.75 -12.71
N LEU A 87 -7.82 8.75 -11.86
CA LEU A 87 -9.17 8.29 -12.26
C LEU A 87 -9.76 9.16 -13.37
N ASP A 88 -9.62 10.48 -13.27
CA ASP A 88 -10.12 11.41 -14.28
C ASP A 88 -9.41 11.17 -15.63
N TYR A 89 -8.09 10.95 -15.60
CA TYR A 89 -7.31 10.63 -16.79
C TYR A 89 -7.71 9.29 -17.42
N MET A 90 -7.94 8.24 -16.63
CA MET A 90 -8.42 6.96 -17.15
C MET A 90 -9.79 7.10 -17.84
N LYS A 91 -10.71 7.85 -17.24
CA LYS A 91 -12.03 8.12 -17.85
C LYS A 91 -11.90 8.88 -19.18
N ALA A 92 -11.02 9.88 -19.24
CA ALA A 92 -10.76 10.63 -20.46
C ALA A 92 -10.20 9.73 -21.58
N ASN A 93 -9.24 8.86 -21.28
CA ASN A 93 -8.69 7.91 -22.25
C ASN A 93 -9.76 6.95 -22.80
N LEU A 94 -10.64 6.42 -21.94
CA LEU A 94 -11.73 5.54 -22.37
C LEU A 94 -12.74 6.26 -23.27
N GLN A 95 -13.03 7.53 -22.98
CA GLN A 95 -13.90 8.34 -23.83
C GLN A 95 -13.23 8.62 -25.18
N GLU A 96 -11.96 9.02 -25.18
CA GLU A 96 -11.19 9.27 -26.40
C GLU A 96 -11.10 8.01 -27.27
N GLU A 97 -10.86 6.84 -26.68
CA GLU A 97 -10.86 5.56 -27.38
C GLU A 97 -12.21 5.32 -28.08
N GLN A 98 -13.33 5.57 -27.39
CA GLN A 98 -14.67 5.42 -27.97
C GLN A 98 -14.90 6.39 -29.12
N GLU A 99 -14.52 7.65 -28.97
CA GLU A 99 -14.65 8.68 -30.00
C GLU A 99 -13.83 8.34 -31.24
N LEU A 100 -12.58 7.91 -31.06
CA LEU A 100 -11.70 7.47 -32.14
C LEU A 100 -12.26 6.24 -32.85
N ARG A 101 -12.80 5.27 -32.10
CA ARG A 101 -13.47 4.09 -32.68
C ARG A 101 -14.69 4.47 -33.51
N GLN A 102 -15.55 5.34 -32.98
CA GLN A 102 -16.72 5.83 -33.72
C GLN A 102 -16.29 6.56 -35.00
N ARG A 103 -15.23 7.36 -34.93
CA ARG A 103 -14.68 8.06 -36.09
C ARG A 103 -14.15 7.09 -37.16
N ILE A 104 -13.43 6.04 -36.76
CA ILE A 104 -12.97 5.01 -37.69
C ILE A 104 -14.16 4.34 -38.40
N LEU A 105 -15.20 3.97 -37.65
CA LEU A 105 -16.42 3.37 -38.22
C LEU A 105 -17.14 4.32 -39.17
N ALA A 106 -17.26 5.61 -38.82
CA ALA A 106 -17.89 6.63 -39.65
C ALA A 106 -17.16 6.86 -40.98
N LEU A 107 -15.83 6.70 -40.98
CA LEU A 107 -15.00 6.77 -42.19
C LEU A 107 -14.99 5.45 -42.99
N GLY A 108 -15.74 4.43 -42.55
CA GLY A 108 -15.79 3.11 -43.21
C GLY A 108 -14.59 2.21 -42.90
N GLY A 109 -13.78 2.56 -41.89
CA GLY A 109 -12.66 1.74 -41.44
C GLY A 109 -13.12 0.56 -40.58
N ASN A 110 -12.36 -0.53 -40.62
CA ASN A 110 -12.64 -1.74 -39.84
C ASN A 110 -11.89 -1.71 -38.50
N LEU A 111 -12.60 -1.91 -37.39
CA LEU A 111 -11.99 -2.01 -36.06
C LEU A 111 -11.51 -3.44 -35.79
N PRO A 112 -10.31 -3.62 -35.20
CA PRO A 112 -9.87 -4.93 -34.73
C PRO A 112 -10.80 -5.41 -33.62
N LYS A 113 -11.15 -6.70 -33.63
CA LYS A 113 -11.86 -7.34 -32.51
C LYS A 113 -10.92 -7.32 -31.30
N GLY A 114 -11.40 -6.78 -30.18
CA GLY A 114 -10.62 -6.69 -28.95
C GLY A 114 -10.15 -8.05 -28.43
N PRO A 115 -9.17 -8.07 -27.49
CA PRO A 115 -8.76 -9.31 -26.85
C PRO A 115 -9.95 -9.95 -26.11
N GLN A 116 -10.08 -11.27 -26.27
CA GLN A 116 -11.12 -12.12 -25.64
C GLN A 116 -10.85 -12.31 -24.15
#